data_AF-A0A024SC04-F1
#
_entry.id   AF-A0A024SC04-F1
#
_cell.length_a   1.000
_cell.length_b   1.000
_cell.length_c   1.000
_cell.angle_alpha   90.00
_cell.angle_beta   90.00
_cell.angle_gamma   90.00
#
_symmetry.space_group_name_H-M   'P 1'
#
loop_
_entity.id
_entity.type
_entity.pdbx_description
1 polymer ?
#
loop_
_entity_poly.entity_id
_entity_poly.type
_entity_poly.pdbx_seq_one_letter_code
_entity_poly.pdbx_strand_id
1 'polypeptide(L)'
;MFLSKQYHTKVFRFFCTMTPQDRAVFFRRLYELVSRHVAQHTLDSQLLLSVMQFNVIRAMVTNARWMGLSVEDMGEDIISPFYDSAESRSSLPALPPAHVPLSLRPTALQRQVAHHPWIDLCPQPSLRDALLRRLHHLDEDEFCHHLFLQSHMSDDDGMIGMVVWGEPWDPASYEISATMVRKWPWLADECPDIVRTTNYWRAMRRERPLRIF
;
A
#
# COMPACT_ATOMS: atom_id res chain seq x y z
N MET A 1 -21.88 -5.80 10.22
CA MET A 1 -23.10 -5.18 9.65
C MET A 1 -22.72 -4.37 8.40
N PHE A 2 -22.24 -5.03 7.34
CA PHE A 2 -21.85 -4.37 6.08
C PHE A 2 -22.03 -5.23 4.82
N LEU A 3 -22.85 -6.28 4.86
CA LEU A 3 -23.05 -7.12 3.68
C LEU A 3 -24.52 -7.51 3.54
N SER A 4 -25.21 -6.81 2.62
CA SER A 4 -26.42 -7.34 2.02
C SER A 4 -26.05 -8.57 1.20
N LYS A 5 -26.86 -9.64 1.29
CA LYS A 5 -26.65 -10.92 0.56
C LYS A 5 -26.48 -10.75 -0.96
N GLN A 6 -26.93 -9.63 -1.53
CA GLN A 6 -26.74 -9.31 -2.95
C GLN A 6 -25.30 -8.91 -3.33
N TYR A 7 -24.43 -8.60 -2.36
CA TYR A 7 -23.03 -8.20 -2.57
C TYR A 7 -22.01 -9.33 -2.34
N HIS A 8 -22.45 -10.51 -1.91
CA HIS A 8 -21.58 -11.67 -1.70
C HIS A 8 -21.03 -12.27 -3.00
N THR A 9 -21.70 -12.03 -4.14
CA THR A 9 -21.44 -12.76 -5.40
C THR A 9 -20.86 -11.90 -6.51
N LYS A 10 -20.61 -10.60 -6.26
CA LYS A 10 -20.00 -9.69 -7.24
C LYS A 10 -18.66 -9.17 -6.70
N VAL A 11 -17.62 -9.95 -7.00
CA VAL A 11 -16.28 -9.53 -7.45
C VAL A 11 -15.63 -8.40 -6.64
N PHE A 12 -14.63 -8.80 -5.85
CA PHE A 12 -13.47 -8.02 -5.40
C PHE A 12 -13.27 -6.71 -6.17
N ARG A 13 -13.46 -5.59 -5.47
CA ARG A 13 -12.97 -4.31 -5.97
C ARG A 13 -11.61 -4.06 -5.34
N PHE A 14 -10.56 -4.35 -6.11
CA PHE A 14 -9.20 -3.94 -5.79
C PHE A 14 -9.14 -2.42 -5.78
N PHE A 15 -8.30 -1.82 -4.94
CA PHE A 15 -8.19 -0.37 -4.86
C PHE A 15 -7.89 0.27 -6.24
N CYS A 16 -7.03 -0.39 -7.02
CA CYS A 16 -6.68 0.00 -8.37
C CYS A 16 -7.83 -0.20 -9.38
N THR A 17 -8.72 -1.19 -9.15
CA THR A 17 -9.86 -1.47 -10.05
C THR A 17 -11.14 -0.69 -9.73
N MET A 18 -11.12 0.11 -8.67
CA MET A 18 -12.20 1.03 -8.36
C MET A 18 -12.14 2.26 -9.25
N THR A 19 -13.30 2.67 -9.79
CA THR A 19 -13.44 3.97 -10.44
C THR A 19 -13.04 5.11 -9.51
N PRO A 20 -12.59 6.27 -10.02
CA PRO A 20 -12.29 7.44 -9.18
C PRO A 20 -13.44 7.83 -8.23
N GLN A 21 -14.68 7.70 -8.70
CA GLN A 21 -15.88 7.96 -7.90
C GLN A 21 -16.06 6.92 -6.79
N ASP A 22 -15.89 5.64 -7.09
CA ASP A 22 -15.94 4.57 -6.09
C ASP A 22 -14.84 4.75 -5.02
N ARG A 23 -13.61 5.10 -5.42
CA ARG A 23 -12.51 5.41 -4.50
C ARG A 23 -12.86 6.57 -3.57
N ALA A 24 -13.40 7.66 -4.13
CA ALA A 24 -13.80 8.82 -3.35
C ALA A 24 -14.92 8.51 -2.33
N VAL A 25 -15.88 7.67 -2.71
CA VAL A 25 -16.95 7.22 -1.79
C VAL A 25 -16.39 6.33 -0.70
N PHE A 26 -15.53 5.38 -1.03
CA PHE A 26 -14.89 4.49 -0.07
C PHE A 26 -14.07 5.27 0.97
N PHE A 27 -13.18 6.18 0.51
CA PHE A 27 -12.37 7.01 1.39
C PHE A 27 -13.19 7.90 2.31
N ARG A 28 -14.26 8.51 1.79
CA ARG A 28 -15.16 9.34 2.59
C ARG A 28 -15.82 8.53 3.71
N ARG A 29 -16.35 7.34 3.38
CA ARG A 29 -16.98 6.46 4.36
C ARG A 29 -16.01 5.98 5.42
N LEU A 30 -14.79 5.61 5.02
CA LEU A 30 -13.74 5.19 5.93
C LEU A 30 -13.33 6.33 6.87
N TYR A 31 -13.12 7.53 6.33
CA TYR A 31 -12.83 8.74 7.11
C TYR A 31 -13.94 9.07 8.11
N GLU A 32 -15.21 9.06 7.67
CA GLU A 32 -16.37 9.31 8.53
C GLU A 32 -16.51 8.25 9.62
N LEU A 33 -16.22 6.99 9.32
CA LEU A 33 -16.26 5.90 10.29
C LEU A 33 -15.21 6.11 11.38
N VAL A 34 -13.95 6.32 11.00
CA VAL A 34 -12.83 6.55 11.94
C VAL A 34 -13.07 7.83 12.75
N SER A 35 -13.42 8.94 12.10
CA SER A 35 -13.61 10.24 12.76
C SER A 35 -14.72 10.21 13.81
N ARG A 36 -15.86 9.56 13.49
CA ARG A 36 -16.98 9.44 14.44
C ARG A 36 -16.60 8.68 15.70
N HIS A 37 -15.93 7.54 15.57
CA HIS A 37 -15.57 6.70 16.71
C HIS A 37 -14.47 7.32 17.56
N VAL A 38 -13.50 8.01 16.93
CA VAL A 38 -12.50 8.82 17.66
C VAL A 38 -13.19 9.91 18.48
N ALA A 39 -14.13 10.66 17.88
CA ALA A 39 -14.87 11.71 18.57
C ALA A 39 -15.78 11.20 19.70
N GLN A 40 -16.27 9.96 19.57
CA GLN A 40 -17.10 9.29 20.59
C GLN A 40 -16.27 8.57 21.66
N HIS A 41 -14.94 8.57 21.55
CA HIS A 41 -14.04 7.78 22.41
C HIS A 41 -14.36 6.27 22.41
N THR A 42 -14.93 5.75 21.32
CA THR A 42 -15.33 4.36 21.14
C THR A 42 -14.36 3.62 20.19
N LEU A 43 -13.07 3.65 20.52
CA LEU A 43 -12.07 2.82 19.84
C LEU A 43 -12.15 1.39 20.36
N ASP A 44 -13.07 0.59 19.80
CA ASP A 44 -13.13 -0.84 20.06
C ASP A 44 -12.28 -1.64 19.06
N SER A 45 -12.10 -2.94 19.32
CA SER A 45 -11.33 -3.83 18.45
C SER A 45 -11.95 -4.02 17.07
N GLN A 46 -13.24 -3.72 16.88
CA GLN A 46 -13.92 -3.83 15.58
C GLN A 46 -13.49 -2.72 14.62
N LEU A 47 -13.02 -1.59 15.15
CA LEU A 47 -12.52 -0.48 14.35
C LEU A 47 -11.04 -0.61 13.97
N LEU A 48 -10.29 -1.51 14.61
CA LEU A 48 -8.84 -1.63 14.40
C LEU A 48 -8.49 -1.76 12.91
N LEU A 49 -9.20 -2.62 12.20
CA LEU A 49 -9.06 -2.79 10.76
C LEU A 49 -9.28 -1.49 9.99
N SER A 50 -10.39 -0.81 10.23
CA SER A 50 -10.74 0.44 9.56
C SER A 50 -9.70 1.54 9.82
N VAL A 51 -9.16 1.62 11.04
CA VAL A 51 -8.10 2.59 11.39
C VAL A 51 -6.81 2.25 10.66
N MET A 52 -6.42 0.98 10.60
CA MET A 52 -5.23 0.57 9.88
C MET A 52 -5.37 0.85 8.37
N GLN A 53 -6.52 0.52 7.76
CA GLN A 53 -6.80 0.83 6.34
C GLN A 53 -6.70 2.33 6.09
N PHE A 54 -7.31 3.13 6.98
CA PHE A 54 -7.27 4.58 6.87
C PHE A 54 -5.85 5.14 6.93
N ASN A 55 -5.03 4.63 7.85
CA ASN A 55 -3.64 5.07 8.01
C ASN A 55 -2.80 4.73 6.77
N VAL A 56 -2.99 3.54 6.20
CA VAL A 56 -2.31 3.09 4.99
C VAL A 56 -2.68 3.98 3.80
N ILE A 57 -3.97 4.18 3.57
CA ILE A 57 -4.48 5.04 2.49
C ILE A 57 -3.96 6.48 2.62
N ARG A 58 -4.02 7.04 3.83
CA ARG A 58 -3.52 8.38 4.12
C ARG A 58 -2.03 8.49 3.82
N ALA A 59 -1.25 7.45 4.16
CA ALA A 59 0.17 7.40 3.86
C ALA A 59 0.43 7.37 2.35
N MET A 60 -0.29 6.53 1.61
CA MET A 60 -0.15 6.44 0.15
C MET A 60 -0.51 7.75 -0.57
N VAL A 61 -1.60 8.42 -0.17
CA VAL A 61 -1.97 9.74 -0.69
C VAL A 61 -0.89 10.79 -0.38
N THR A 62 -0.26 10.71 0.79
CA THR A 62 0.83 11.62 1.17
C THR A 62 2.07 11.38 0.31
N ASN A 63 2.46 10.12 0.09
CA ASN A 63 3.58 9.77 -0.77
C ASN A 63 3.33 10.16 -2.23
N ALA A 64 2.12 9.96 -2.74
CA ALA A 64 1.70 10.41 -4.07
C ALA A 64 1.94 11.92 -4.23
N ARG A 65 1.50 12.74 -3.26
CA ARG A 65 1.69 14.19 -3.27
C ARG A 65 3.16 14.60 -3.26
N TRP A 66 4.01 13.92 -2.50
CA TRP A 66 5.46 14.18 -2.52
C TRP A 66 6.09 13.95 -3.89
N MET A 67 5.51 13.05 -4.68
CA MET A 67 5.94 12.71 -6.03
C MET A 67 5.23 13.53 -7.12
N GLY A 68 4.30 14.41 -6.75
CA GLY A 68 3.49 15.18 -7.70
C GLY A 68 2.38 14.37 -8.37
N LEU A 69 2.03 13.22 -7.80
CA LEU A 69 0.95 12.35 -8.26
C LEU A 69 -0.36 12.65 -7.52
N SER A 70 -1.46 12.39 -8.21
CA SER A 70 -2.84 12.52 -7.74
C SER A 70 -3.52 11.15 -7.58
N VAL A 71 -4.74 11.12 -7.06
CA VAL A 71 -5.52 9.86 -6.92
C VAL A 71 -6.03 9.38 -8.30
N GLU A 72 -6.15 10.32 -9.24
CA GLU A 72 -6.54 10.08 -10.63
C GLU A 72 -5.44 9.30 -11.37
N ASP A 73 -4.17 9.51 -11.01
CA ASP A 73 -3.02 8.77 -11.54
C ASP A 73 -2.95 7.31 -11.04
N MET A 74 -3.92 6.86 -10.24
CA MET A 74 -4.00 5.49 -9.70
C MET A 74 -5.10 4.66 -10.39
N GLY A 75 -5.57 5.07 -11.57
CA GLY A 75 -6.53 4.30 -12.37
C GLY A 75 -5.94 3.01 -12.96
N GLU A 76 -6.80 2.10 -13.40
CA GLU A 76 -6.39 0.91 -14.16
C GLU A 76 -5.59 1.29 -15.41
N ASP A 77 -4.63 0.43 -15.80
CA ASP A 77 -3.81 0.56 -17.00
C ASP A 77 -2.98 1.86 -17.10
N ILE A 78 -2.80 2.59 -15.99
CA ILE A 78 -1.91 3.74 -15.94
C ILE A 78 -0.47 3.27 -15.83
N ILE A 79 0.41 3.82 -16.67
CA ILE A 79 1.85 3.59 -16.62
C ILE A 79 2.51 4.70 -15.79
N SER A 80 3.41 4.32 -14.89
CA SER A 80 4.17 5.24 -14.05
C SER A 80 4.87 6.31 -14.89
N PRO A 81 4.76 7.60 -14.51
CA PRO A 81 5.50 8.68 -15.19
C PRO A 81 7.01 8.61 -14.91
N PHE A 82 7.45 7.71 -14.03
CA PHE A 82 8.88 7.51 -13.74
C PHE A 82 9.53 6.42 -14.59
N TYR A 83 8.76 5.72 -15.41
CA TYR A 83 9.29 4.85 -16.45
C TYR A 83 9.75 5.71 -17.64
N ASP A 84 11.02 5.57 -18.04
CA ASP A 84 11.61 6.32 -19.15
C ASP A 84 11.26 5.64 -20.49
N SER A 85 10.05 5.88 -21.01
CA SER A 85 9.69 5.55 -22.39
C SER A 85 9.93 6.74 -23.31
N ALA A 86 10.32 6.47 -24.56
CA ALA A 86 10.35 7.48 -25.62
C ALA A 86 8.98 8.16 -25.81
N GLU A 87 7.89 7.48 -25.46
CA GLU A 87 6.50 7.95 -25.55
C GLU A 87 5.98 8.54 -24.21
N SER A 88 6.60 8.23 -23.07
CA SER A 88 6.17 8.67 -21.72
C SER A 88 6.90 9.92 -21.21
N ARG A 89 7.50 10.73 -22.10
CA ARG A 89 7.91 12.10 -21.76
C ARG A 89 6.65 12.93 -21.49
N SER A 90 5.96 12.62 -20.40
CA SER A 90 4.75 13.29 -19.99
C SER A 90 5.14 14.71 -19.58
N SER A 91 4.30 15.65 -20.00
CA SER A 91 4.39 17.08 -19.74
C SER A 91 4.18 17.44 -18.26
N LEU A 92 4.19 16.46 -17.36
CA LEU A 92 3.98 16.68 -15.93
C LEU A 92 5.24 17.30 -15.34
N PRO A 93 5.16 18.45 -14.68
CA PRO A 93 6.30 19.00 -13.97
C PRO A 93 6.60 18.08 -12.80
N ALA A 94 7.53 17.15 -12.99
CA ALA A 94 8.14 16.43 -11.89
C ALA A 94 8.64 17.49 -10.89
N LEU A 95 8.14 17.45 -9.66
CA LEU A 95 8.66 18.29 -8.59
C LEU A 95 10.20 18.18 -8.60
N PRO A 96 10.94 19.30 -8.45
CA PRO A 96 12.39 19.24 -8.47
C PRO A 96 12.86 18.15 -7.49
N PRO A 97 13.76 17.23 -7.90
CA PRO A 97 14.17 16.09 -7.08
C PRO A 97 14.64 16.46 -5.67
N ALA A 98 15.07 17.71 -5.48
CA ALA A 98 15.48 18.29 -4.21
C ALA A 98 14.39 18.26 -3.12
N HIS A 99 13.10 18.27 -3.47
CA HIS A 99 12.00 18.28 -2.51
C HIS A 99 11.38 16.90 -2.26
N VAL A 100 11.72 15.89 -3.06
CA VAL A 100 11.21 14.52 -2.88
C VAL A 100 12.08 13.77 -1.87
N PRO A 101 11.49 13.19 -0.79
CA PRO A 101 12.21 12.32 0.14
C PRO A 101 13.01 11.25 -0.60
N LEU A 102 14.23 10.96 -0.12
CA LEU A 102 15.15 10.01 -0.78
C LEU A 102 14.51 8.63 -1.01
N SER A 103 13.72 8.17 -0.05
CA SER A 103 12.95 6.92 -0.08
C SER A 103 11.88 6.87 -1.16
N LEU A 104 11.38 8.01 -1.64
CA LEU A 104 10.36 8.11 -2.69
C LEU A 104 10.96 8.45 -4.07
N ARG A 105 12.29 8.61 -4.18
CA ARG A 105 12.89 8.83 -5.49
C ARG A 105 12.82 7.54 -6.31
N PRO A 106 12.57 7.62 -7.64
CA PRO A 106 12.53 6.44 -8.50
C PRO A 106 13.86 5.70 -8.52
N THR A 107 13.80 4.38 -8.40
CA THR A 107 14.97 3.51 -8.52
C THR A 107 15.47 3.46 -9.96
N ALA A 108 16.65 2.86 -10.17
CA ALA A 108 17.15 2.64 -11.53
C ALA A 108 16.24 1.65 -12.30
N LEU A 109 15.66 0.66 -11.62
CA LEU A 109 14.81 -0.35 -12.25
C LEU A 109 13.44 0.22 -12.64
N GLN A 110 12.86 1.10 -11.82
CA GLN A 110 11.61 1.79 -12.14
C GLN A 110 11.68 2.62 -13.42
N ARG A 111 12.85 3.21 -13.71
CA ARG A 111 13.08 3.91 -14.98
C ARG A 111 13.10 3.00 -16.20
N GLN A 112 13.34 1.71 -16.01
CA GLN A 112 13.57 0.75 -17.11
C GLN A 112 12.41 -0.21 -17.35
N VAL A 113 11.52 -0.37 -16.37
CA VAL A 113 10.42 -1.34 -16.42
C VAL A 113 9.10 -0.59 -16.37
N ALA A 114 8.25 -0.79 -17.37
CA ALA A 114 6.88 -0.25 -17.34
C ALA A 114 6.09 -0.89 -16.19
N HIS A 115 5.44 -0.06 -15.37
CA HIS A 115 4.77 -0.50 -14.14
C HIS A 115 3.66 0.48 -13.74
N HIS A 116 2.74 0.04 -12.88
CA HIS A 116 1.69 0.91 -12.37
C HIS A 116 2.21 1.88 -11.28
N PRO A 117 1.71 3.13 -11.23
CA PRO A 117 2.10 4.13 -10.23
C PRO A 117 1.90 3.77 -8.75
N TRP A 118 1.16 2.71 -8.42
CA TRP A 118 0.92 2.37 -7.01
C TRP A 118 2.21 1.82 -6.37
N ILE A 119 3.08 1.19 -7.17
CA ILE A 119 4.38 0.69 -6.74
C ILE A 119 5.26 1.86 -6.27
N ASP A 120 5.19 3.01 -6.96
CA ASP A 120 5.95 4.22 -6.60
C ASP A 120 5.61 4.73 -5.19
N LEU A 121 4.39 4.49 -4.71
CA LEU A 121 3.93 4.97 -3.41
C LEU A 121 4.60 4.27 -2.23
N CYS A 122 5.26 3.13 -2.46
CA CYS A 122 5.97 2.37 -1.43
C CYS A 122 7.33 2.99 -1.13
N PRO A 123 7.61 3.44 0.11
CA PRO A 123 8.87 4.10 0.42
C PRO A 123 10.08 3.15 0.49
N GLN A 124 9.88 1.82 0.46
CA GLN A 124 10.95 0.82 0.45
C GLN A 124 11.45 0.58 -0.98
N PRO A 125 12.68 0.98 -1.35
CA PRO A 125 13.22 0.73 -2.69
C PRO A 125 13.37 -0.76 -3.00
N SER A 126 13.69 -1.58 -2.00
CA SER A 126 13.81 -3.03 -2.11
C SER A 126 12.49 -3.67 -2.55
N LEU A 127 11.38 -3.27 -1.94
CA LEU A 127 10.03 -3.74 -2.29
C LEU A 127 9.67 -3.37 -3.71
N ARG A 128 9.90 -2.10 -4.09
CA ARG A 128 9.64 -1.62 -5.45
C ARG A 128 10.40 -2.46 -6.47
N ASP A 129 11.71 -2.62 -6.28
CA ASP A 129 12.52 -3.39 -7.21
C ASP A 129 12.15 -4.88 -7.23
N ALA A 130 11.82 -5.48 -6.07
CA ALA A 130 11.39 -6.88 -5.99
C ALA A 130 10.06 -7.11 -6.73
N LEU A 131 9.10 -6.19 -6.61
CA LEU A 131 7.85 -6.22 -7.37
C LEU A 131 8.12 -6.14 -8.87
N LEU A 132 8.96 -5.20 -9.31
CA LEU A 132 9.29 -5.01 -10.72
C LEU A 132 9.93 -6.25 -11.36
N ARG A 133 10.83 -6.95 -10.65
CA ARG A 133 11.43 -8.20 -11.14
C ARG A 133 10.39 -9.31 -11.31
N ARG A 134 9.22 -9.18 -10.69
CA ARG A 134 8.18 -10.21 -10.58
C ARG A 134 6.91 -9.90 -11.33
N LEU A 135 6.78 -8.74 -11.98
CA LEU A 135 5.55 -8.34 -12.68
C LEU A 135 4.99 -9.41 -13.62
N HIS A 136 5.86 -10.18 -14.30
CA HIS A 136 5.42 -11.23 -15.22
C HIS A 136 4.88 -12.51 -14.54
N HIS A 137 5.09 -12.66 -13.23
CA HIS A 137 4.78 -13.86 -12.46
C HIS A 137 3.97 -13.58 -11.18
N LEU A 138 3.62 -12.31 -10.95
CA LEU A 138 2.89 -11.83 -9.79
C LEU A 138 1.53 -11.29 -10.26
N ASP A 139 0.46 -11.69 -9.59
CA ASP A 139 -0.81 -10.97 -9.68
C ASP A 139 -0.66 -9.64 -8.92
N GLU A 140 -0.40 -8.58 -9.69
CA GLU A 140 -0.12 -7.24 -9.17
C GLU A 140 -1.32 -6.66 -8.40
N ASP A 141 -2.54 -6.90 -8.91
CA ASP A 141 -3.78 -6.43 -8.30
C ASP A 141 -4.04 -7.11 -6.97
N GLU A 142 -3.83 -8.44 -6.90
CA GLU A 142 -3.97 -9.19 -5.67
C GLU A 142 -2.96 -8.75 -4.60
N PHE A 143 -1.71 -8.52 -5.01
CA PHE A 143 -0.66 -8.04 -4.10
C PHE A 143 -1.00 -6.64 -3.57
N CYS A 144 -1.30 -5.71 -4.46
CA CYS A 144 -1.71 -4.34 -4.14
C CYS A 144 -2.89 -4.34 -3.14
N HIS A 145 -3.89 -5.18 -3.39
CA HIS A 145 -5.07 -5.26 -2.54
C HIS A 145 -4.79 -5.78 -1.14
N HIS A 146 -3.99 -6.85 -1.01
CA HIS A 146 -3.63 -7.35 0.32
C HIS A 146 -2.76 -6.34 1.05
N LEU A 147 -1.85 -5.65 0.35
CA LEU A 147 -1.03 -4.60 0.92
C LEU A 147 -1.88 -3.48 1.53
N PHE A 148 -2.89 -2.98 0.80
CA PHE A 148 -3.60 -1.76 1.18
C PHE A 148 -4.96 -1.94 1.88
N LEU A 149 -5.68 -3.03 1.61
CA LEU A 149 -7.06 -3.20 2.05
C LEU A 149 -7.26 -4.47 2.88
N GLN A 150 -7.11 -5.67 2.28
CA GLN A 150 -7.21 -7.01 2.89
C GLN A 150 -7.12 -8.09 1.79
N SER A 151 -7.02 -9.38 2.14
CA SER A 151 -7.22 -10.49 1.18
C SER A 151 -8.05 -11.62 1.79
N HIS A 152 -8.57 -12.55 0.99
CA HIS A 152 -9.32 -13.69 1.54
C HIS A 152 -8.55 -14.55 2.56
N MET A 153 -7.23 -14.63 2.44
CA MET A 153 -6.41 -15.37 3.43
C MET A 153 -6.21 -14.58 4.73
N SER A 154 -6.56 -13.29 4.74
CA SER A 154 -6.64 -12.47 5.95
C SER A 154 -8.03 -12.54 6.60
N ASP A 155 -9.00 -13.27 6.04
CA ASP A 155 -10.32 -13.41 6.67
C ASP A 155 -10.22 -14.20 8.00
N ASP A 156 -9.20 -15.05 8.16
CA ASP A 156 -8.99 -15.87 9.36
C ASP A 156 -8.26 -15.13 10.50
N ASP A 157 -7.44 -14.10 10.22
CA ASP A 157 -6.73 -13.32 11.25
C ASP A 157 -7.03 -11.81 11.23
N GLY A 158 -7.80 -11.33 10.25
CA GLY A 158 -8.29 -9.97 10.12
C GLY A 158 -7.25 -8.93 9.72
N MET A 159 -6.01 -9.32 9.41
CA MET A 159 -4.90 -8.37 9.30
C MET A 159 -4.68 -7.85 7.86
N ILE A 160 -4.55 -6.53 7.73
CA ILE A 160 -4.07 -5.89 6.49
C ILE A 160 -2.62 -6.32 6.22
N GLY A 161 -2.20 -6.32 4.95
CA GLY A 161 -0.83 -6.63 4.55
C GLY A 161 0.23 -5.72 5.16
N MET A 162 -0.12 -4.49 5.54
CA MET A 162 0.79 -3.57 6.21
C MET A 162 0.13 -2.67 7.26
N VAL A 163 0.97 -2.15 8.15
CA VAL A 163 0.64 -1.10 9.12
C VAL A 163 1.66 0.04 8.99
N VAL A 164 1.16 1.28 9.06
CA VAL A 164 1.99 2.50 9.05
C VAL A 164 1.94 3.13 10.43
N TRP A 165 3.09 3.19 11.10
CA TRP A 165 3.28 3.65 12.48
C TRP A 165 3.73 5.10 12.60
N GLY A 166 4.27 5.68 11.53
CA GLY A 166 4.90 7.00 11.54
C GLY A 166 4.77 7.74 10.21
N GLU A 167 5.82 8.48 9.84
CA GLU A 167 5.81 9.29 8.63
C GLU A 167 5.70 8.43 7.36
N PRO A 168 4.82 8.78 6.40
CA PRO A 168 4.57 8.00 5.19
C PRO A 168 5.79 7.77 4.30
N TRP A 169 6.70 8.72 4.21
CA TRP A 169 7.89 8.57 3.37
C TRP A 169 9.02 7.86 4.12
N ASP A 170 8.92 7.60 5.41
CA ASP A 170 9.98 6.92 6.17
C ASP A 170 9.81 5.39 6.06
N PRO A 171 10.76 4.66 5.43
CA PRO A 171 10.71 3.21 5.36
C PRO A 171 10.61 2.52 6.73
N ALA A 172 11.16 3.14 7.78
CA ALA A 172 11.13 2.59 9.14
C ALA A 172 9.74 2.61 9.78
N SER A 173 8.79 3.41 9.24
CA SER A 173 7.43 3.51 9.73
C SER A 173 6.54 2.32 9.38
N TYR A 174 7.03 1.36 8.59
CA TYR A 174 6.20 0.31 8.01
C TYR A 174 6.46 -1.04 8.67
N GLU A 175 5.38 -1.73 9.01
CA GLU A 175 5.35 -3.11 9.44
C GLU A 175 4.54 -3.93 8.44
N ILE A 176 5.09 -5.04 7.96
CA ILE A 176 4.38 -5.99 7.10
C ILE A 176 3.80 -7.10 7.97
N SER A 177 2.58 -7.53 7.66
CA SER A 177 1.90 -8.58 8.42
C SER A 177 2.48 -9.97 8.15
N ALA A 178 2.26 -10.88 9.10
CA ALA A 178 2.65 -12.27 8.94
C ALA A 178 1.85 -12.99 7.84
N THR A 179 0.63 -12.55 7.51
CA THR A 179 -0.13 -13.08 6.35
C THR A 179 0.54 -12.74 5.04
N MET A 180 1.01 -11.49 4.90
CA MET A 180 1.71 -11.03 3.72
C MET A 180 2.95 -11.87 3.45
N VAL A 181 3.82 -12.04 4.46
CA VAL A 181 5.05 -12.83 4.29
C VAL A 181 4.74 -14.32 4.10
N ARG A 182 3.68 -14.85 4.71
CA ARG A 182 3.27 -16.24 4.44
C ARG A 182 2.84 -16.48 3.00
N LYS A 183 2.12 -15.53 2.41
CA LYS A 183 1.59 -15.63 1.05
C LYS A 183 2.65 -15.29 -0.01
N TRP A 184 3.52 -14.32 0.28
CA TRP A 184 4.62 -13.88 -0.58
C TRP A 184 5.96 -14.04 0.15
N PRO A 185 6.46 -15.29 0.29
CA PRO A 185 7.67 -15.61 1.05
C PRO A 185 8.91 -14.87 0.55
N TRP A 186 8.96 -14.57 -0.75
CA TRP A 186 10.07 -13.82 -1.37
C TRP A 186 10.31 -12.45 -0.73
N LEU A 187 9.32 -11.86 -0.04
CA LEU A 187 9.51 -10.63 0.73
C LEU A 187 10.61 -10.77 1.78
N ALA A 188 10.74 -11.95 2.39
CA ALA A 188 11.74 -12.18 3.42
C ALA A 188 13.17 -12.20 2.85
N ASP A 189 13.33 -12.72 1.63
CA ASP A 189 14.63 -12.88 0.99
C ASP A 189 15.08 -11.60 0.26
N GLU A 190 14.17 -10.94 -0.46
CA GLU A 190 14.50 -9.78 -1.29
C GLU A 190 14.32 -8.44 -0.60
N CYS A 191 13.55 -8.38 0.50
CA CYS A 191 13.28 -7.16 1.25
C CYS A 191 13.70 -7.32 2.74
N PRO A 192 14.99 -7.58 3.04
CA PRO A 192 15.45 -7.79 4.41
C PRO A 192 15.28 -6.54 5.29
N ASP A 193 15.20 -5.35 4.69
CA ASP A 193 14.87 -4.11 5.38
C ASP A 193 13.42 -4.11 5.91
N ILE A 194 12.46 -4.64 5.15
CA ILE A 194 11.07 -4.80 5.60
C ILE A 194 10.98 -5.76 6.78
N VAL A 195 11.71 -6.88 6.72
CA VAL A 195 11.76 -7.84 7.84
C VAL A 195 12.31 -7.16 9.09
N ARG A 196 13.35 -6.35 8.94
CA ARG A 196 13.98 -5.62 10.05
C ARG A 196 13.01 -4.61 10.68
N THR A 197 12.33 -3.78 9.89
CA THR A 197 11.37 -2.79 10.42
C THR A 197 10.15 -3.46 11.04
N THR A 198 9.67 -4.55 10.43
CA THR A 198 8.61 -5.38 10.98
C THR A 198 8.99 -5.92 12.36
N ASN A 199 10.18 -6.51 12.49
CA ASN A 199 10.66 -7.03 13.78
C ASN A 199 10.89 -5.94 14.83
N TYR A 200 11.28 -4.74 14.42
CA TYR A 200 11.37 -3.58 15.31
C TYR A 200 10.01 -3.26 15.94
N TRP A 201 8.96 -3.07 15.13
CA TRP A 201 7.62 -2.75 15.64
C TRP A 201 7.01 -3.87 16.48
N ARG A 202 7.22 -5.13 16.08
CA ARG A 202 6.84 -6.30 16.88
C ARG A 202 7.52 -6.30 18.25
N ALA A 203 8.82 -6.02 18.31
CA ALA A 203 9.57 -5.94 19.56
C ALA A 203 9.08 -4.80 20.47
N MET A 204 8.69 -3.65 19.91
CA MET A 204 8.09 -2.56 20.67
C MET A 204 6.80 -2.97 21.42
N ARG A 205 6.08 -3.96 20.88
CA ARG A 205 4.88 -4.57 21.49
C ARG A 205 5.18 -5.89 22.22
N ARG A 206 6.46 -6.24 22.41
CA ARG A 206 6.92 -7.51 23.04
C ARG A 206 6.43 -8.76 22.31
N GLU A 207 6.16 -8.65 21.01
CA GLU A 207 5.86 -9.79 20.17
C GLU A 207 7.13 -10.51 19.73
N ARG A 208 7.00 -11.80 19.41
CA ARG A 208 8.11 -12.58 18.83
C ARG A 208 8.46 -12.05 17.44
N PRO A 209 9.72 -12.18 16.99
CA PRO A 209 10.08 -11.89 15.61
C PRO A 209 9.18 -12.63 14.62
N LEU A 210 9.02 -12.03 13.44
CA LEU A 210 8.32 -12.62 12.31
C LEU A 210 8.90 -14.01 12.03
N ARG A 211 8.03 -15.00 11.90
CA ARG A 211 8.44 -16.34 11.49
C ARG A 211 8.69 -16.32 9.99
N ILE A 212 9.94 -16.51 9.63
CA ILE A 212 10.42 -16.72 8.26
C ILE A 212 10.69 -18.22 8.15
N PHE A 213 10.35 -18.80 7.01
CA PHE A 213 10.29 -20.24 6.75
C PHE A 213 11.60 -20.98 7.04
#